data_AF-A0A433D2J3-F1
#
_entry.id   AF-A0A433D2J3-F1
#
_cell.length_a   1.000
_cell.length_b   1.000
_cell.length_c   1.000
_cell.angle_alpha   90.00
_cell.angle_beta   90.00
_cell.angle_gamma   90.00
#
_symmetry.space_group_name_H-M   'P 1'
#
loop_
_entity.id
_entity.type
_entity.pdbx_description
1 polymer ?
#
loop_
_entity_poly.entity_id
_entity_poly.type
_entity_poly.pdbx_seq_one_letter_code
_entity_poly.pdbx_strand_id
1 'polypeptide(L)'
;MSLPNSIHFTQFLTNFRLETALAPASEDSHSRRLVDAAYEKVVKTMFDSLEAIAKESDQTGDDKEQLNVHIMTIENMHHFYHEVRSHKLLVLEPWIRHSKSQYDSHLNAYIRDVIRRPLGRLLEFFEGVDNAIKTAAPEEVGYQMAYNKAQLRKVLSQFPAKEIKKSLENLYKRVDKHFSEEEGLLQVVWRGIQEEFIQQHEKMEFLIRKCYPETGMQLEFTIQDLLGMMSELARKVHL
;
A
#
# COMPACT_ATOMS: atom_id res chain seq x y z
N MET A 1 7.79 -3.30 18.00
CA MET A 1 8.53 -4.57 17.98
C MET A 1 9.07 -4.66 16.57
N SER A 2 10.23 -4.05 16.36
CA SER A 2 10.93 -3.99 15.08
C SER A 2 11.37 -5.41 14.74
N LEU A 3 10.70 -6.05 13.79
CA LEU A 3 11.21 -7.27 13.18
C LEU A 3 12.57 -6.95 12.57
N PRO A 4 13.53 -7.88 12.58
CA PRO A 4 14.93 -7.58 12.31
C PRO A 4 15.05 -6.97 10.91
N ASN A 5 15.51 -5.72 10.85
CA ASN A 5 15.75 -4.99 9.61
C ASN A 5 16.56 -5.88 8.65
N SER A 6 16.03 -6.11 7.45
CA SER A 6 16.75 -6.81 6.38
C SER A 6 17.96 -6.03 5.85
N ILE A 7 18.19 -4.82 6.38
CA ILE A 7 19.36 -3.96 6.17
C ILE A 7 20.68 -4.75 6.31
N HIS A 8 20.71 -5.84 7.08
CA HIS A 8 21.89 -6.70 7.19
C HIS A 8 22.13 -7.68 6.03
N PHE A 9 21.12 -8.03 5.21
CA PHE A 9 21.30 -8.96 4.09
C PHE A 9 21.92 -8.27 2.85
N THR A 10 21.65 -6.98 2.64
CA THR A 10 22.17 -6.21 1.49
C THR A 10 23.59 -5.67 1.67
N GLN A 11 24.07 -5.52 2.92
CA GLN A 11 25.50 -5.26 3.19
C GLN A 11 26.43 -6.37 2.65
N PHE A 12 25.88 -7.53 2.31
CA PHE A 12 26.64 -8.61 1.67
C PHE A 12 26.76 -8.42 0.14
N LEU A 13 25.75 -7.82 -0.51
CA LEU A 13 25.80 -7.54 -1.95
C LEU A 13 26.77 -6.40 -2.29
N THR A 14 26.89 -5.41 -1.38
CA THR A 14 27.72 -4.21 -1.58
C THR A 14 29.23 -4.44 -1.61
N ASN A 15 29.73 -5.64 -1.33
CA ASN A 15 31.10 -6.02 -1.69
C ASN A 15 31.16 -6.57 -3.12
N PHE A 16 30.76 -5.74 -4.09
CA PHE A 16 30.96 -5.94 -5.54
C PHE A 16 32.45 -5.89 -5.98
N ARG A 17 33.37 -6.29 -5.10
CA ARG A 17 34.78 -6.54 -5.44
C ARG A 17 34.91 -7.51 -6.62
N LEU A 18 33.92 -8.39 -6.79
CA LEU A 18 33.82 -9.31 -7.92
C LEU A 18 33.57 -8.58 -9.25
N GLU A 19 32.78 -7.51 -9.28
CA GLU A 19 32.56 -6.74 -10.51
C GLU A 19 33.80 -5.94 -10.92
N THR A 20 34.52 -5.39 -9.94
CA THR A 20 35.84 -4.78 -10.21
C THR A 20 36.83 -5.80 -10.76
N ALA A 21 36.81 -7.04 -10.27
CA ALA A 21 37.67 -8.11 -10.74
C ALA A 21 37.27 -8.68 -12.12
N LEU A 22 35.98 -8.58 -12.49
CA LEU A 22 35.43 -9.03 -13.77
C LEU A 22 35.42 -7.96 -14.86
N ALA A 23 35.73 -6.70 -14.54
CA ALA A 23 35.85 -5.60 -15.50
C ALA A 23 36.72 -5.91 -16.74
N PRO A 24 37.85 -6.66 -16.66
CA PRO A 24 38.63 -7.01 -17.85
C PRO A 24 38.14 -8.29 -18.58
N ALA A 25 37.17 -9.02 -18.02
CA ALA A 25 36.69 -10.28 -18.60
C ALA A 25 35.61 -10.04 -19.66
N SER A 26 35.60 -10.83 -20.73
CA SER A 26 34.51 -10.80 -21.73
C SER A 26 33.18 -11.23 -21.10
N GLU A 27 32.07 -10.73 -21.62
CA GLU A 27 30.71 -11.09 -21.17
C GLU A 27 30.46 -12.61 -21.25
N ASP A 28 31.04 -13.30 -22.24
CA ASP A 28 30.91 -14.76 -22.40
C ASP A 28 31.89 -15.60 -21.54
N SER A 29 32.70 -14.95 -20.71
CA SER A 29 33.70 -15.65 -19.90
C SER A 29 33.05 -16.63 -18.93
N HIS A 30 33.75 -17.73 -18.64
CA HIS A 30 33.29 -18.69 -17.64
C HIS A 30 33.12 -18.03 -16.26
N SER A 31 34.02 -17.11 -15.92
CA SER A 31 33.98 -16.36 -14.66
C SER A 31 32.75 -15.47 -14.55
N ARG A 32 32.34 -14.77 -15.64
CA ARG A 32 31.10 -13.98 -15.67
C ARG A 32 29.88 -14.86 -15.43
N ARG A 33 29.75 -15.97 -16.18
CA ARG A 33 28.64 -16.93 -15.99
C ARG A 33 28.56 -17.51 -14.59
N LEU A 34 29.70 -17.79 -13.96
CA LEU A 34 29.74 -18.32 -12.59
C LEU A 34 29.26 -17.27 -11.57
N VAL A 35 29.68 -16.01 -11.73
CA VAL A 35 29.26 -14.91 -10.86
C VAL A 35 27.78 -14.56 -11.06
N ASP A 36 27.31 -14.52 -12.31
CA ASP A 36 25.90 -14.33 -12.65
C ASP A 36 25.01 -15.40 -11.99
N ALA A 37 25.39 -16.68 -12.09
CA ALA A 37 24.68 -17.78 -11.43
C ALA A 37 24.72 -17.66 -9.89
N ALA A 38 25.81 -17.14 -9.32
CA ALA A 38 25.90 -16.90 -7.88
C ALA A 38 24.95 -15.78 -7.45
N TYR A 39 24.87 -14.68 -8.21
CA TYR A 39 23.93 -13.60 -7.95
C TYR A 39 22.49 -14.07 -7.97
N GLU A 40 22.08 -14.79 -9.02
CA GLU A 40 20.72 -15.33 -9.10
C GLU A 40 20.40 -16.24 -7.92
N LYS A 41 21.33 -17.11 -7.53
CA LYS A 41 21.13 -18.02 -6.40
C LYS A 41 20.95 -17.27 -5.08
N VAL A 42 21.77 -16.24 -4.83
CA VAL A 42 21.68 -15.43 -3.61
C VAL A 42 20.36 -14.68 -3.56
N VAL A 43 20.00 -13.98 -4.64
CA VAL A 43 18.76 -13.19 -4.71
C VAL A 43 17.53 -14.08 -4.57
N LYS A 44 17.52 -15.22 -5.26
CA LYS A 44 16.44 -16.20 -5.12
C LYS A 44 16.29 -16.67 -3.67
N THR A 45 17.38 -17.08 -3.04
CA THR A 45 17.36 -17.58 -1.65
C THR A 45 16.84 -16.50 -0.69
N MET A 46 17.20 -15.24 -0.93
CA MET A 46 16.72 -14.11 -0.14
C MET A 46 15.20 -13.93 -0.29
N PHE A 47 14.66 -13.95 -1.52
CA PHE A 47 13.22 -13.83 -1.74
C PHE A 47 12.44 -15.03 -1.19
N ASP A 48 12.94 -16.25 -1.39
CA ASP A 48 12.34 -17.46 -0.82
C ASP A 48 12.27 -17.38 0.73
N SER A 49 13.31 -16.80 1.36
CA SER A 49 13.35 -16.59 2.81
C SER A 49 12.34 -15.55 3.29
N LEU A 50 12.19 -14.43 2.56
CA LEU A 50 11.20 -13.40 2.86
C LEU A 50 9.77 -13.94 2.73
N GLU A 51 9.52 -14.75 1.69
CA GLU A 51 8.22 -15.37 1.48
C GLU A 51 7.89 -16.41 2.58
N ALA A 52 8.88 -17.16 3.05
CA ALA A 52 8.71 -18.07 4.18
C ALA A 52 8.32 -17.33 5.47
N ILE A 53 9.02 -16.24 5.81
CA ILE A 53 8.71 -15.39 6.98
C ILE A 53 7.30 -14.80 6.86
N ALA A 54 6.92 -14.35 5.66
CA ALA A 54 5.59 -13.84 5.39
C ALA A 54 4.50 -14.90 5.61
N LYS A 55 4.70 -16.13 5.11
CA LYS A 55 3.76 -17.25 5.26
C LYS A 55 3.60 -17.74 6.68
N GLU A 56 4.66 -17.67 7.49
CA GLU A 56 4.57 -18.00 8.92
C GLU A 56 3.71 -16.98 9.68
N SER A 57 3.84 -15.70 9.31
CA SER A 57 3.08 -14.60 9.93
C SER A 57 1.60 -14.56 9.52
N ASP A 58 1.24 -15.10 8.35
CA ASP A 58 -0.15 -15.13 7.86
C ASP A 58 -0.99 -16.25 8.50
N GLN A 59 -0.36 -17.31 9.02
CA GLN A 59 -1.04 -18.48 9.59
C GLN A 59 -1.77 -18.20 10.92
N THR A 60 -1.47 -17.09 11.58
CA THR A 60 -2.08 -16.70 12.85
C THR A 60 -3.45 -16.03 12.67
N GLY A 61 -3.72 -15.48 11.49
CA GLY A 61 -4.96 -14.75 11.19
C GLY A 61 -5.15 -13.43 11.95
N ASP A 62 -4.09 -12.88 12.57
CA ASP A 62 -4.15 -11.56 13.22
C ASP A 62 -3.99 -10.44 12.18
N ASP A 63 -4.98 -9.56 12.05
CA ASP A 63 -4.97 -8.37 11.17
C ASP A 63 -3.68 -7.55 11.32
N LYS A 64 -3.09 -7.54 12.53
CA LYS A 64 -1.83 -6.84 12.79
C LYS A 64 -0.63 -7.55 12.15
N GLU A 65 -0.61 -8.87 12.17
CA GLU A 65 0.47 -9.66 11.57
C GLU A 65 0.40 -9.60 10.05
N GLN A 66 -0.79 -9.64 9.46
CA GLN A 66 -0.98 -9.40 8.01
C GLN A 66 -0.47 -8.02 7.59
N LEU A 67 -0.77 -6.99 8.38
CA LEU A 67 -0.24 -5.65 8.11
C LEU A 67 1.30 -5.61 8.20
N ASN A 68 1.89 -6.33 9.15
CA ASN A 68 3.35 -6.42 9.28
C ASN A 68 3.99 -7.09 8.06
N VAL A 69 3.35 -8.10 7.47
CA VAL A 69 3.83 -8.74 6.23
C VAL A 69 3.92 -7.73 5.10
N HIS A 70 2.89 -6.88 4.94
CA HIS A 70 2.93 -5.80 3.95
C HIS A 70 4.06 -4.81 4.22
N ILE A 71 4.18 -4.32 5.45
CA ILE A 71 5.23 -3.35 5.83
C ILE A 71 6.62 -3.91 5.52
N MET A 72 6.90 -5.13 5.98
CA MET A 72 8.18 -5.80 5.76
C MET A 72 8.48 -5.98 4.27
N THR A 73 7.47 -6.40 3.49
CA THR A 73 7.66 -6.61 2.05
C THR A 73 7.88 -5.29 1.31
N ILE A 74 7.16 -4.23 1.69
CA ILE A 74 7.33 -2.90 1.10
C ILE A 74 8.76 -2.39 1.33
N GLU A 75 9.25 -2.40 2.58
CA GLU A 75 10.59 -1.92 2.90
C GLU A 75 11.67 -2.76 2.18
N ASN A 76 11.58 -4.09 2.24
CA ASN A 76 12.60 -4.95 1.66
C ASN A 76 12.66 -4.87 0.13
N MET A 77 11.50 -4.81 -0.54
CA MET A 77 11.45 -4.72 -1.99
C MET A 77 11.87 -3.34 -2.50
N HIS A 78 11.53 -2.28 -1.76
CA HIS A 78 11.98 -0.92 -2.07
C HIS A 78 13.50 -0.82 -1.93
N HIS A 79 14.04 -1.29 -0.81
CA HIS A 79 15.48 -1.32 -0.55
C HIS A 79 16.23 -2.11 -1.64
N PHE A 80 15.79 -3.33 -1.94
CA PHE A 80 16.39 -4.16 -2.99
C PHE A 80 16.36 -3.46 -4.35
N TYR A 81 15.21 -2.88 -4.73
CA TYR A 81 15.06 -2.18 -5.99
C TYR A 81 16.04 -1.01 -6.10
N HIS A 82 16.15 -0.18 -5.05
CA HIS A 82 17.04 0.98 -5.03
C HIS A 82 18.52 0.59 -5.07
N GLU A 83 18.92 -0.39 -4.25
CA GLU A 83 20.31 -0.83 -4.15
C GLU A 83 20.76 -1.51 -5.45
N VAL A 84 20.00 -2.49 -5.93
CA VAL A 84 20.41 -3.34 -7.07
C VAL A 84 20.33 -2.61 -8.40
N ARG A 85 19.32 -1.75 -8.60
CA ARG A 85 19.19 -0.98 -9.85
C ARG A 85 20.35 -0.03 -10.08
N SER A 86 20.98 0.49 -9.03
CA SER A 86 22.12 1.41 -9.15
C SER A 86 23.33 0.77 -9.84
N HIS A 87 23.45 -0.56 -9.75
CA HIS A 87 24.58 -1.34 -10.27
C HIS A 87 24.43 -1.75 -11.74
N LYS A 88 23.23 -1.67 -12.32
CA LYS A 88 22.95 -1.94 -13.75
C LYS A 88 23.40 -3.33 -14.25
N LEU A 89 23.32 -4.35 -13.39
CA LEU A 89 23.66 -5.73 -13.74
C LEU A 89 22.50 -6.41 -14.49
N LEU A 90 22.71 -6.76 -15.76
CA LEU A 90 21.68 -7.34 -16.63
C LEU A 90 21.10 -8.66 -16.08
N VAL A 91 21.92 -9.50 -15.45
CA VAL A 91 21.48 -10.74 -14.81
C VAL A 91 20.45 -10.51 -13.70
N LEU A 92 20.46 -9.32 -13.07
CA LEU A 92 19.55 -8.98 -11.97
C LEU A 92 18.26 -8.28 -12.44
N GLU A 93 18.13 -7.92 -13.72
CA GLU A 93 16.95 -7.25 -14.26
C GLU A 93 15.62 -8.01 -14.02
N PRO A 94 15.55 -9.34 -14.16
CA PRO A 94 14.34 -10.09 -13.79
C PRO A 94 13.94 -9.90 -12.33
N TRP A 95 14.92 -9.84 -11.42
CA TRP A 95 14.71 -9.68 -9.99
C TRP A 95 14.35 -8.24 -9.60
N ILE A 96 14.89 -7.24 -10.31
CA ILE A 96 14.46 -5.84 -10.18
C ILE A 96 12.99 -5.69 -10.58
N ARG A 97 12.56 -6.34 -11.66
CA ARG A 97 11.13 -6.33 -12.06
C ARG A 97 10.25 -7.06 -11.03
N HIS A 98 10.72 -8.20 -10.54
CA HIS A 98 10.00 -8.96 -9.52
C HIS A 98 9.82 -8.17 -8.22
N SER A 99 10.89 -7.57 -7.69
CA SER A 99 10.83 -6.74 -6.48
C SER A 99 9.87 -5.56 -6.64
N LYS A 100 9.93 -4.84 -7.77
CA LYS A 100 8.98 -3.77 -8.05
C LYS A 100 7.53 -4.26 -8.06
N SER A 101 7.25 -5.39 -8.71
CA SER A 101 5.90 -5.97 -8.73
C SER A 101 5.40 -6.34 -7.33
N GLN A 102 6.27 -6.92 -6.50
CA GLN A 102 5.93 -7.27 -5.12
C GLN A 102 5.71 -6.02 -4.27
N TYR A 103 6.57 -5.01 -4.42
CA TYR A 103 6.41 -3.69 -3.78
C TYR A 103 5.04 -3.08 -4.12
N ASP A 104 4.72 -2.94 -5.41
CA ASP A 104 3.47 -2.33 -5.86
C ASP A 104 2.24 -3.11 -5.35
N SER A 105 2.29 -4.44 -5.37
CA SER A 105 1.21 -5.31 -4.88
C SER A 105 0.98 -5.13 -3.37
N HIS A 106 2.03 -5.24 -2.56
CA HIS A 106 1.92 -5.12 -1.11
C HIS A 106 1.62 -3.69 -0.66
N LEU A 107 2.12 -2.67 -1.37
CA LEU A 107 1.77 -1.27 -1.12
C LEU A 107 0.27 -1.03 -1.34
N ASN A 108 -0.28 -1.50 -2.46
CA ASN A 108 -1.70 -1.35 -2.75
C ASN A 108 -2.60 -2.13 -1.78
N ALA A 109 -2.17 -3.31 -1.33
CA ALA A 109 -2.88 -4.06 -0.29
C ALA A 109 -2.83 -3.33 1.06
N TYR A 110 -1.64 -2.90 1.50
CA TYR A 110 -1.46 -2.11 2.71
C TYR A 110 -2.36 -0.87 2.75
N ILE A 111 -2.36 -0.10 1.65
CA ILE A 111 -3.19 1.12 1.54
C ILE A 111 -4.67 0.76 1.72
N ARG A 112 -5.16 -0.23 0.99
CA ARG A 112 -6.55 -0.69 1.09
C ARG A 112 -6.93 -1.14 2.50
N ASP A 113 -6.03 -1.79 3.23
CA ASP A 113 -6.30 -2.23 4.59
C ASP A 113 -6.33 -1.07 5.58
N VAL A 114 -5.37 -0.14 5.49
CA VAL A 114 -5.30 0.97 6.46
C VAL A 114 -6.41 2.00 6.27
N ILE A 115 -6.92 2.20 5.04
CA ILE A 115 -8.06 3.11 4.79
C ILE A 115 -9.39 2.58 5.34
N ARG A 116 -9.52 1.28 5.61
CA ARG A 116 -10.71 0.73 6.29
C ARG A 116 -10.88 1.27 7.70
N ARG A 117 -9.81 1.74 8.36
CA ARG A 117 -9.92 2.35 9.69
C ARG A 117 -10.68 3.68 9.69
N PRO A 118 -10.30 4.69 8.90
CA PRO A 118 -11.02 5.96 8.85
C PRO A 118 -12.37 5.88 8.13
N LEU A 119 -12.56 4.94 7.19
CA LEU A 119 -13.76 4.88 6.36
C LEU A 119 -14.63 3.63 6.58
N GLY A 120 -14.31 2.76 7.54
CA GLY A 120 -14.82 1.38 7.60
C GLY A 120 -16.31 1.20 7.35
N ARG A 121 -17.17 1.82 8.18
CA ARG A 121 -18.63 1.71 8.02
C ARG A 121 -19.13 2.36 6.71
N LEU A 122 -18.46 3.41 6.25
CA LEU A 122 -18.78 4.07 4.99
C LEU A 122 -18.47 3.14 3.81
N LEU A 123 -17.28 2.53 3.80
CA LEU A 123 -16.88 1.53 2.81
C LEU A 123 -17.81 0.33 2.82
N GLU A 124 -18.10 -0.25 3.99
CA GLU A 124 -18.99 -1.40 4.11
C GLU A 124 -20.38 -1.13 3.51
N PHE A 125 -20.95 0.05 3.79
CA PHE A 125 -22.24 0.45 3.23
C PHE A 125 -22.17 0.55 1.70
N PHE A 126 -21.15 1.21 1.15
CA PHE A 126 -21.04 1.42 -0.30
C PHE A 126 -20.58 0.18 -1.06
N GLU A 127 -19.80 -0.72 -0.45
CA GLU A 127 -19.52 -2.07 -0.96
C GLU A 127 -20.83 -2.87 -1.08
N GLY A 128 -21.72 -2.74 -0.09
CA GLY A 128 -23.07 -3.31 -0.13
C GLY A 128 -23.93 -2.75 -1.26
N VAL A 129 -23.95 -1.42 -1.45
CA VAL A 129 -24.63 -0.74 -2.56
C VAL A 129 -24.07 -1.20 -3.92
N ASP A 130 -22.74 -1.23 -4.06
CA ASP A 130 -22.05 -1.66 -5.27
C ASP A 130 -22.33 -3.13 -5.62
N ASN A 131 -22.58 -3.98 -4.63
CA ASN A 131 -23.06 -5.35 -4.85
C ASN A 131 -24.55 -5.41 -5.21
N ALA A 132 -25.38 -4.57 -4.59
CA ALA A 132 -26.82 -4.52 -4.87
C ALA A 132 -27.12 -4.11 -6.33
N ILE A 133 -26.36 -3.16 -6.89
CA ILE A 133 -26.51 -2.75 -8.30
C ILE A 133 -26.11 -3.83 -9.32
N LYS A 134 -25.48 -4.94 -8.88
CA LYS A 134 -25.19 -6.08 -9.77
C LYS A 134 -26.40 -6.98 -9.97
N THR A 135 -27.39 -6.91 -9.08
CA THR A 135 -28.56 -7.80 -9.08
C THR A 135 -29.89 -7.06 -9.15
N ALA A 136 -29.91 -5.73 -8.98
CA ALA A 136 -31.08 -4.87 -9.07
C ALA A 136 -30.78 -3.61 -9.89
N ALA A 137 -31.83 -2.95 -10.40
CA ALA A 137 -31.66 -1.66 -11.04
C ALA A 137 -31.17 -0.62 -10.01
N PRO A 138 -30.30 0.34 -10.38
CA PRO A 138 -29.77 1.32 -9.43
C PRO A 138 -30.85 2.10 -8.67
N GLU A 139 -31.96 2.41 -9.33
CA GLU A 139 -33.11 3.11 -8.76
C GLU A 139 -33.82 2.26 -7.69
N GLU A 140 -33.74 0.92 -7.77
CA GLU A 140 -34.37 -0.01 -6.84
C GLU A 140 -33.58 -0.17 -5.53
N VAL A 141 -32.26 0.09 -5.56
CA VAL A 141 -31.37 -0.09 -4.39
C VAL A 141 -31.83 0.78 -3.21
N GLY A 142 -32.29 2.00 -3.49
CA GLY A 142 -32.80 2.93 -2.48
C GLY A 142 -34.08 2.47 -1.75
N TYR A 143 -34.72 1.39 -2.23
CA TYR A 143 -35.89 0.78 -1.59
C TYR A 143 -35.54 -0.49 -0.78
N GLN A 144 -34.34 -1.03 -0.93
CA GLN A 144 -33.89 -2.19 -0.15
C GLN A 144 -33.71 -1.80 1.33
N MET A 145 -34.18 -2.63 2.26
CA MET A 145 -34.16 -2.29 3.70
C MET A 145 -32.76 -1.96 4.23
N ALA A 146 -31.72 -2.62 3.72
CA ALA A 146 -30.33 -2.41 4.13
C ALA A 146 -29.71 -1.11 3.59
N TYR A 147 -30.16 -0.64 2.42
CA TYR A 147 -29.54 0.45 1.67
C TYR A 147 -30.49 1.61 1.39
N ASN A 148 -31.60 1.71 2.12
CA ASN A 148 -32.58 2.77 1.87
C ASN A 148 -32.04 4.17 2.23
N LYS A 149 -32.79 5.20 1.80
CA LYS A 149 -32.46 6.62 2.01
C LYS A 149 -32.19 6.96 3.49
N ALA A 150 -32.86 6.30 4.44
CA ALA A 150 -32.65 6.54 5.87
C ALA A 150 -31.33 5.94 6.36
N GLN A 151 -30.95 4.74 5.90
CA GLN A 151 -29.66 4.14 6.21
C GLN A 151 -28.50 4.93 5.60
N LEU A 152 -28.63 5.38 4.35
CA LEU A 152 -27.63 6.25 3.72
C LEU A 152 -27.41 7.50 4.58
N ARG A 153 -28.49 8.24 4.92
CA ARG A 153 -28.39 9.44 5.76
C ARG A 153 -27.70 9.16 7.10
N LYS A 154 -28.05 8.05 7.75
CA LYS A 154 -27.47 7.64 9.03
C LYS A 154 -25.98 7.32 8.91
N VAL A 155 -25.55 6.70 7.81
CA VAL A 155 -24.13 6.41 7.56
C VAL A 155 -23.37 7.70 7.30
N LEU A 156 -23.85 8.57 6.41
CA LEU A 156 -23.21 9.84 6.10
C LEU A 156 -22.99 10.72 7.33
N SER A 157 -23.99 10.81 8.23
CA SER A 157 -23.92 11.62 9.45
C SER A 157 -22.89 11.17 10.48
N GLN A 158 -22.28 9.99 10.31
CA GLN A 158 -21.20 9.50 11.18
C GLN A 158 -19.82 9.95 10.72
N PHE A 159 -19.72 10.54 9.53
CA PHE A 159 -18.45 10.96 8.94
C PHE A 159 -18.45 12.46 8.62
N PRO A 160 -18.74 13.35 9.59
CA PRO A 160 -18.53 14.77 9.38
C PRO A 160 -17.04 15.04 9.20
N ALA A 161 -16.69 16.15 8.52
CA ALA A 161 -15.30 16.52 8.23
C ALA A 161 -14.37 16.49 9.46
N LYS A 162 -14.89 16.82 10.66
CA LYS A 162 -14.13 16.76 11.92
C LYS A 162 -13.71 15.34 12.32
N GLU A 163 -14.59 14.35 12.16
CA GLU A 163 -14.28 12.95 12.49
C GLU A 163 -13.34 12.35 11.45
N ILE A 164 -13.48 12.73 10.18
CA ILE A 164 -12.52 12.37 9.13
C ILE A 164 -11.12 12.93 9.46
N LYS A 165 -11.02 14.22 9.82
CA LYS A 165 -9.76 14.85 10.22
C LYS A 165 -9.07 14.08 11.35
N LYS A 166 -9.80 13.81 12.43
CA LYS A 166 -9.29 13.07 13.59
C LYS A 166 -8.84 11.65 13.22
N SER A 167 -9.58 10.99 12.34
CA SER A 167 -9.24 9.65 11.88
C SER A 167 -7.98 9.64 10.99
N LEU A 168 -7.82 10.64 10.13
CA LEU A 168 -6.60 10.87 9.33
C LEU A 168 -5.39 11.19 10.20
N GLU A 169 -5.54 11.99 11.26
CA GLU A 169 -4.49 12.26 12.25
C GLU A 169 -3.98 10.97 12.91
N ASN A 170 -4.91 10.11 13.32
CA ASN A 170 -4.58 8.83 13.94
C ASN A 170 -3.96 7.85 12.94
N LEU A 171 -4.45 7.84 11.70
CA LEU A 171 -3.90 7.03 10.62
C LEU A 171 -2.46 7.45 10.31
N TYR A 172 -2.20 8.75 10.15
CA TYR A 172 -0.87 9.27 9.89
C TYR A 172 0.12 8.82 10.96
N LYS A 173 -0.19 9.04 12.24
CA LYS A 173 0.66 8.62 13.39
C LYS A 173 0.90 7.12 13.43
N ARG A 174 0.01 6.33 12.87
CA ARG A 174 0.14 4.88 12.80
C ARG A 174 1.04 4.47 11.65
N VAL A 175 0.86 5.05 10.46
CA VAL A 175 1.69 4.81 9.28
C VAL A 175 3.14 5.25 9.55
N ASP A 176 3.32 6.40 10.19
CA ASP A 176 4.62 6.93 10.64
C ASP A 176 5.39 5.92 11.51
N LYS A 177 4.70 5.16 12.36
CA LYS A 177 5.30 4.12 13.20
C LYS A 177 5.59 2.80 12.49
N HIS A 178 5.08 2.63 11.27
CA HIS A 178 5.24 1.38 10.53
C HIS A 178 6.50 1.39 9.66
N PHE A 179 6.90 2.54 9.14
CA PHE A 179 8.01 2.66 8.19
C PHE A 179 9.20 3.37 8.82
N SER A 180 10.40 2.93 8.45
CA SER A 180 11.65 3.59 8.80
C SER A 180 11.83 4.94 8.07
N GLU A 181 12.64 5.83 8.67
CA GLU A 181 12.93 7.15 8.10
C GLU A 181 13.93 7.10 6.92
N GLU A 182 14.73 6.04 6.83
CA GLU A 182 15.90 5.95 5.94
C GLU A 182 15.55 6.06 4.45
N GLU A 183 14.36 5.60 4.05
CA GLU A 183 13.99 5.48 2.63
C GLU A 183 12.86 6.41 2.18
N GLY A 184 12.36 7.29 3.07
CA GLY A 184 11.30 8.23 2.74
C GLY A 184 9.95 7.58 2.37
N LEU A 185 9.76 6.29 2.71
CA LEU A 185 8.57 5.51 2.35
C LEU A 185 7.28 6.09 2.91
N LEU A 186 7.34 6.75 4.07
CA LEU A 186 6.18 7.42 4.67
C LEU A 186 5.49 8.38 3.68
N GLN A 187 6.24 9.19 2.95
CA GLN A 187 5.67 10.17 2.01
C GLN A 187 5.04 9.48 0.80
N VAL A 188 5.67 8.40 0.31
CA VAL A 188 5.15 7.60 -0.81
C VAL A 188 3.84 6.93 -0.41
N VAL A 189 3.82 6.27 0.75
CA VAL A 189 2.64 5.60 1.30
C VAL A 189 1.53 6.60 1.58
N TRP A 190 1.84 7.75 2.19
CA TRP A 190 0.86 8.78 2.50
C TRP A 190 0.20 9.36 1.23
N ARG A 191 0.98 9.55 0.17
CA ARG A 191 0.45 9.93 -1.14
C ARG A 191 -0.47 8.86 -1.71
N GLY A 192 -0.09 7.58 -1.62
CA GLY A 192 -0.95 6.47 -2.06
C GLY A 192 -2.27 6.41 -1.28
N ILE A 193 -2.23 6.64 0.04
CA ILE A 193 -3.43 6.76 0.89
C ILE A 193 -4.31 7.93 0.43
N GLN A 194 -3.72 9.08 0.09
CA GLN A 194 -4.47 10.24 -0.41
C GLN A 194 -5.18 9.90 -1.73
N GLU A 195 -4.48 9.29 -2.67
CA GLU A 195 -5.02 8.89 -3.97
C GLU A 195 -6.17 7.88 -3.79
N GLU A 196 -6.01 6.89 -2.92
CA GLU A 196 -7.07 5.92 -2.61
C GLU A 196 -8.30 6.59 -1.96
N PHE A 197 -8.09 7.49 -1.01
CA PHE A 197 -9.19 8.24 -0.39
C PHE A 197 -10.00 9.05 -1.40
N ILE A 198 -9.33 9.67 -2.37
CA ILE A 198 -9.98 10.42 -3.45
C ILE A 198 -10.81 9.47 -4.31
N GLN A 199 -10.24 8.33 -4.73
CA GLN A 199 -10.95 7.33 -5.51
C GLN A 199 -12.20 6.79 -4.78
N GLN A 200 -12.08 6.52 -3.49
CA GLN A 200 -13.21 6.08 -2.68
C GLN A 200 -14.27 7.19 -2.53
N HIS A 201 -13.87 8.44 -2.31
CA HIS A 201 -14.79 9.58 -2.27
C HIS A 201 -15.58 9.71 -3.58
N GLU A 202 -14.89 9.70 -4.72
CA GLU A 202 -15.51 9.79 -6.05
C GLU A 202 -16.45 8.62 -6.33
N LYS A 203 -16.05 7.39 -5.97
CA LYS A 203 -16.89 6.19 -6.10
C LYS A 203 -18.16 6.33 -5.27
N MET A 204 -18.06 6.78 -4.03
CA MET A 204 -19.21 6.96 -3.14
C MET A 204 -20.16 8.04 -3.66
N GLU A 205 -19.64 9.21 -4.05
CA GLU A 205 -20.42 10.28 -4.67
C GLU A 205 -21.15 9.80 -5.94
N PHE A 206 -20.46 9.03 -6.78
CA PHE A 206 -21.07 8.43 -7.96
C PHE A 206 -22.22 7.48 -7.60
N LEU A 207 -22.01 6.58 -6.62
CA LEU A 207 -23.06 5.66 -6.16
C LEU A 207 -24.25 6.40 -5.53
N ILE A 208 -24.00 7.48 -4.77
CA ILE A 208 -25.06 8.32 -4.21
C ILE A 208 -25.92 8.91 -5.32
N ARG A 209 -25.30 9.54 -6.33
CA ARG A 209 -26.02 10.15 -7.45
C ARG A 209 -26.79 9.14 -8.28
N LYS A 210 -26.21 7.96 -8.48
CA LYS A 210 -26.78 6.89 -9.28
C LYS A 210 -27.97 6.21 -8.60
N CYS A 211 -27.87 5.92 -7.31
CA CYS A 211 -28.88 5.12 -6.60
C CYS A 211 -29.89 5.98 -5.79
N TYR A 212 -29.60 7.28 -5.59
CA TYR A 212 -30.42 8.18 -4.77
C TYR A 212 -30.62 9.58 -5.40
N PRO A 213 -30.98 9.69 -6.69
CA PRO A 213 -30.92 10.93 -7.48
C PRO A 213 -31.76 12.09 -6.93
N GLU A 214 -32.87 11.80 -6.23
CA GLU A 214 -33.81 12.83 -5.73
C GLU A 214 -33.51 13.32 -4.30
N THR A 215 -32.47 12.79 -3.67
CA THR A 215 -32.27 13.02 -2.23
C THR A 215 -31.43 14.25 -1.92
N GLY A 216 -30.66 14.74 -2.89
CA GLY A 216 -29.66 15.78 -2.68
C GLY A 216 -28.59 15.41 -1.64
N MET A 217 -28.48 14.13 -1.27
CA MET A 217 -27.47 13.67 -0.32
C MET A 217 -26.11 13.63 -1.00
N GLN A 218 -25.07 13.89 -0.21
CA GLN A 218 -23.66 13.88 -0.59
C GLN A 218 -22.84 13.62 0.67
N LEU A 219 -21.55 13.31 0.52
CA LEU A 219 -20.63 13.23 1.64
C LEU A 219 -20.52 14.58 2.34
N GLU A 220 -20.37 14.56 3.67
CA GLU A 220 -20.27 15.79 4.49
C GLU A 220 -18.89 16.48 4.41
N PHE A 221 -18.01 15.97 3.55
CA PHE A 221 -16.69 16.54 3.29
C PHE A 221 -16.40 16.46 1.80
N THR A 222 -15.67 17.45 1.29
CA THR A 222 -15.26 17.53 -0.10
C THR A 222 -13.83 16.99 -0.29
N ILE A 223 -13.45 16.72 -1.54
CA ILE A 223 -12.06 16.41 -1.91
C ILE A 223 -11.12 17.56 -1.49
N GLN A 224 -11.57 18.82 -1.57
CA GLN A 224 -10.75 19.97 -1.16
C GLN A 224 -10.51 19.97 0.36
N ASP A 225 -11.53 19.63 1.15
CA ASP A 225 -11.37 19.48 2.60
C ASP A 225 -10.37 18.36 2.92
N LEU A 226 -10.48 17.21 2.24
CA LEU A 226 -9.58 16.08 2.39
C LEU A 226 -8.12 16.47 2.07
N LEU A 227 -7.89 17.11 0.91
CA LEU A 227 -6.56 17.58 0.50
C LEU A 227 -6.00 18.59 1.51
N GLY A 228 -6.83 19.50 2.00
CA GLY A 228 -6.45 20.46 3.04
C GLY A 228 -6.03 19.78 4.33
N MET A 229 -6.82 18.82 4.82
CA MET A 229 -6.50 18.03 6.01
C MET A 229 -5.20 17.24 5.85
N MET A 230 -5.03 16.50 4.74
CA MET A 230 -3.84 15.68 4.52
C MET A 230 -2.57 16.50 4.31
N SER A 231 -2.67 17.67 3.67
CA SER A 231 -1.56 18.62 3.51
C SER A 231 -1.14 19.24 4.84
N GLU A 232 -2.09 19.57 5.73
CA GLU A 232 -1.80 20.06 7.08
C GLU A 232 -1.03 19.01 7.89
N LEU A 233 -1.40 17.73 7.77
CA LEU A 233 -0.74 16.63 8.46
C LEU A 233 0.70 16.41 7.98
N ALA A 234 0.91 16.41 6.67
CA ALA A 234 2.25 16.28 6.10
C ALA A 234 3.18 17.44 6.52
N ARG A 235 2.65 18.65 6.68
CA ARG A 235 3.43 19.84 7.11
C ARG A 235 3.78 19.85 8.59
N LYS A 236 2.88 19.38 9.46
CA LYS A 236 3.08 19.39 10.92
C LYS A 236 4.20 18.49 11.42
N VAL A 237 4.69 17.57 10.59
CA VAL A 237 5.75 16.61 10.94
C VAL A 237 7.14 17.07 10.50
N HIS A 238 7.22 18.14 9.72
CA HIS A 238 8.49 18.80 9.37
C HIS A 238 8.83 20.00 10.28
N LEU A 239 8.12 20.15 11.41
CA LEU A 239 8.35 21.15 12.45
C LEU A 239 8.55 20.46 13.80
#